data_AF-A0A2C5GHZ8-F1
#
_entry.id   AF-A0A2C5GHZ8-F1
#
_cell.length_a   1.000
_cell.length_b   1.000
_cell.length_c   1.000
_cell.angle_alpha   90.00
_cell.angle_beta   90.00
_cell.angle_gamma   90.00
#
_symmetry.space_group_name_H-M   'P 1'
#
loop_
_entity.id
_entity.type
_entity.pdbx_description
1 polymer ?
#
loop_
_entity_poly.entity_id
_entity_poly.type
_entity_poly.pdbx_seq_one_letter_code
_entity_poly.pdbx_strand_id
1 'polypeptide(L)'
;MSYGYDHPPEKHHKHHNETLSTGVLRRHSATLFLTVEAMNVDPDDTHTVTVEMFDWSSGSPVLLPLVDPSTQTLAPNRRVTFRSAALPPGVFAYEVRIIRSKDRDVVTNVFGLSAIVFNPQEGNNVLQHDLAKLALK
;
A
#
# COMPACT_ATOMS: atom_id res chain seq x y z
N MET A 1 -19.08 -51.71 -5.51
CA MET A 1 -17.85 -51.01 -5.89
C MET A 1 -18.23 -49.55 -6.12
N SER A 2 -17.87 -48.66 -5.20
CA SER A 2 -18.20 -47.22 -5.29
C SER A 2 -16.92 -46.49 -5.68
N TYR A 3 -16.92 -45.82 -6.83
CA TYR A 3 -15.78 -45.02 -7.28
C TYR A 3 -15.77 -43.71 -6.50
N GLY A 4 -14.74 -43.52 -5.67
CA GLY A 4 -14.47 -42.25 -5.00
C GLY A 4 -13.99 -41.22 -6.02
N TYR A 5 -14.71 -40.11 -6.12
CA TYR A 5 -14.18 -38.90 -6.74
C TYR A 5 -13.28 -38.21 -5.72
N ASP A 6 -12.01 -38.60 -5.69
CA ASP A 6 -10.97 -37.82 -5.00
C ASP A 6 -10.90 -36.44 -5.68
N HIS A 7 -11.49 -35.44 -5.03
CA HIS A 7 -11.24 -34.05 -5.36
C HIS A 7 -9.76 -33.79 -5.09
N PRO A 8 -8.99 -33.22 -6.02
CA PRO A 8 -7.63 -32.81 -5.71
C PRO A 8 -7.70 -31.80 -4.56
N PRO A 9 -6.83 -31.91 -3.54
CA PRO A 9 -6.82 -30.94 -2.46
C PRO A 9 -6.58 -29.55 -3.05
N GLU A 10 -7.50 -28.62 -2.79
CA GLU A 10 -7.29 -27.21 -3.04
C GLU A 10 -5.89 -26.86 -2.50
N LYS A 11 -5.02 -26.40 -3.38
CA LYS A 11 -3.72 -25.86 -2.96
C LYS A 11 -4.04 -24.59 -2.17
N HIS A 12 -4.23 -24.74 -0.86
CA HIS A 12 -4.12 -23.62 0.06
C HIS A 12 -2.68 -23.13 0.00
N HIS A 13 -2.41 -22.25 -0.96
CA HIS A 13 -1.26 -21.40 -0.92
C HIS A 13 -1.37 -20.63 0.39
N LYS A 14 -0.48 -20.94 1.35
CA LYS A 14 -0.28 -20.03 2.49
C LYS A 14 0.17 -18.72 1.87
N HIS A 15 -0.78 -17.79 1.67
CA HIS A 15 -0.49 -16.45 1.23
C HIS A 15 0.30 -15.77 2.35
N HIS A 16 1.61 -15.93 2.29
CA HIS A 16 2.51 -15.20 3.15
C HIS A 16 2.39 -13.74 2.75
N ASN A 17 1.88 -12.90 3.65
CA ASN A 17 1.89 -11.46 3.43
C ASN A 17 3.34 -10.97 3.28
N GLU A 18 3.55 -9.96 2.44
CA GLU A 18 4.77 -9.18 2.39
C GLU A 18 4.49 -7.73 2.77
N THR A 19 5.49 -7.09 3.37
CA THR A 19 5.48 -5.66 3.64
C THR A 19 6.44 -4.99 2.66
N LEU A 20 5.91 -4.08 1.86
CA LEU A 20 6.66 -3.21 0.96
C LEU A 20 6.77 -1.83 1.60
N SER A 21 7.94 -1.21 1.55
CA SER A 21 8.20 0.12 2.12
C SER A 21 8.81 1.04 1.07
N THR A 22 8.42 2.31 1.10
CA THR A 22 9.09 3.36 0.33
C THR A 22 10.50 3.68 0.84
N GLY A 23 10.87 3.18 2.03
CA GLY A 23 11.93 3.81 2.83
C GLY A 23 11.50 5.21 3.30
N VAL A 24 12.40 5.90 4.01
CA VAL A 24 12.14 7.27 4.44
C VAL A 24 12.36 8.23 3.28
N LEU A 25 11.28 8.89 2.86
CA LEU A 25 11.26 9.93 1.83
C LEU A 25 11.29 11.31 2.46
N ARG A 26 11.92 12.27 1.77
CA ARG A 26 11.86 13.68 2.15
C ARG A 26 10.58 14.29 1.58
N ARG A 27 9.83 14.97 2.43
CA ARG A 27 8.63 15.70 2.01
C ARG A 27 9.03 16.92 1.21
N HIS A 28 8.49 17.03 0.00
CA HIS A 28 8.56 18.28 -0.75
C HIS A 28 7.64 19.33 -0.12
N SER A 29 8.05 20.60 -0.12
CA SER A 29 7.37 21.68 0.62
C SER A 29 5.90 21.87 0.22
N ALA A 30 5.55 21.51 -1.00
CA ALA A 30 4.18 21.60 -1.50
C ALA A 30 3.31 20.37 -1.17
N THR A 31 3.88 19.23 -0.73
CA THR A 31 3.09 18.03 -0.41
C THR A 31 2.24 18.26 0.83
N LEU A 32 0.92 18.08 0.73
CA LEU A 32 -0.04 18.23 1.81
C LEU A 32 -0.66 16.89 2.25
N PHE A 33 -0.71 15.91 1.35
CA PHE A 33 -1.27 14.59 1.60
C PHE A 33 -0.39 13.51 0.99
N LEU A 34 -0.41 12.34 1.60
CA LEU A 34 0.15 11.11 1.04
C LEU A 34 -0.99 10.28 0.48
N THR A 35 -0.77 9.67 -0.67
CA THR A 35 -1.73 8.75 -1.28
C THR A 35 -1.08 7.47 -1.75
N VAL A 36 -1.79 6.36 -1.57
CA VAL A 36 -1.46 5.08 -2.19
C VAL A 36 -2.61 4.69 -3.11
N GLU A 37 -2.30 4.46 -4.38
CA GLU A 37 -3.21 3.81 -5.32
C GLU A 37 -2.86 2.32 -5.33
N ALA A 38 -3.84 1.47 -4.98
CA ALA A 38 -3.71 0.03 -5.06
C ALA A 38 -4.70 -0.50 -6.10
N MET A 39 -4.19 -1.26 -7.07
CA MET A 39 -4.98 -1.85 -8.14
C MET A 39 -4.85 -3.37 -8.08
N ASN A 40 -5.99 -4.05 -8.12
CA ASN A 40 -6.09 -5.47 -8.33
C ASN A 40 -6.35 -5.72 -9.83
N VAL A 41 -5.38 -6.33 -10.53
CA VAL A 41 -5.51 -6.73 -11.94
C VAL A 41 -5.92 -8.19 -12.10
N ASP A 42 -6.08 -8.93 -11.00
CA ASP A 42 -6.63 -10.28 -11.02
C ASP A 42 -8.11 -10.21 -11.46
N PRO A 43 -8.53 -11.02 -12.46
CA PRO A 43 -9.90 -11.03 -12.93
C PRO A 43 -10.88 -11.81 -12.06
N ASP A 44 -10.37 -12.69 -11.18
CA ASP A 44 -11.17 -13.70 -10.50
C ASP A 44 -11.04 -13.60 -8.96
N ASP A 45 -9.86 -13.23 -8.45
CA ASP A 45 -9.56 -13.22 -7.03
C ASP A 45 -9.63 -11.83 -6.38
N THR A 46 -10.03 -11.85 -5.11
CA THR A 46 -10.09 -10.66 -4.25
C THR A 46 -8.85 -10.60 -3.36
N HIS A 47 -8.24 -9.43 -3.25
CA HIS A 47 -7.06 -9.23 -2.41
C HIS A 47 -7.32 -8.23 -1.28
N THR A 48 -6.61 -8.39 -0.16
CA THR A 48 -6.63 -7.41 0.93
C THR A 48 -5.32 -6.66 0.96
N VAL A 49 -5.40 -5.33 1.04
CA VAL A 49 -4.24 -4.44 1.17
C VAL A 49 -4.40 -3.62 2.43
N THR A 50 -3.34 -3.57 3.23
CA THR A 50 -3.23 -2.69 4.39
C THR A 50 -2.15 -1.64 4.12
N VAL A 51 -2.43 -0.38 4.44
CA VAL A 51 -1.51 0.75 4.30
C VAL A 51 -1.29 1.38 5.67
N GLU A 52 -0.02 1.61 5.97
CA GLU A 52 0.44 2.39 7.11
C GLU A 52 1.33 3.52 6.61
N MET A 53 1.21 4.69 7.25
CA MET A 53 2.01 5.86 6.90
C MET A 53 2.66 6.37 8.17
N PHE A 54 3.97 6.65 8.14
CA PHE A 54 4.74 7.06 9.30
C PHE A 54 5.43 8.39 9.05
N ASP A 55 5.38 9.27 10.05
CA ASP A 55 6.27 10.41 10.20
C ASP A 55 7.56 9.96 10.88
N TRP A 56 8.69 10.26 10.24
CA TRP A 56 10.04 9.97 10.71
C TRP A 56 10.81 11.23 11.11
N SER A 57 10.15 12.39 11.14
CA SER A 57 10.77 13.70 11.40
C SER A 57 11.39 13.80 12.81
N SER A 58 10.91 12.98 13.74
CA SER A 58 11.48 12.87 15.10
C SER A 58 12.71 11.94 15.18
N GLY A 59 13.01 11.20 14.10
CA GLY A 59 13.96 10.07 14.11
C GLY A 59 13.34 8.73 14.54
N SER A 60 12.10 8.73 15.04
CA SER A 60 11.31 7.53 15.37
C SER A 60 10.01 7.50 14.56
N PRO A 61 9.44 6.31 14.25
CA PRO A 61 8.22 6.21 13.46
C PRO A 61 7.00 6.63 14.30
N VAL A 62 6.27 7.63 13.82
CA VAL A 62 4.99 8.08 14.39
C VAL A 62 3.89 7.84 13.37
N LEU A 63 2.86 7.07 13.71
CA LEU A 63 1.79 6.73 12.77
C LEU A 63 1.01 7.99 12.37
N LEU A 64 0.88 8.23 11.06
CA LEU A 64 0.06 9.27 10.48
C LEU A 64 -1.38 8.75 10.29
N PRO A 65 -2.40 9.54 10.64
CA PRO A 65 -3.79 9.14 10.47
C PRO A 65 -4.17 9.08 8.98
N LEU A 66 -4.95 8.06 8.61
CA LEU A 66 -5.58 7.96 7.30
C LEU A 66 -7.02 8.48 7.36
N VAL A 67 -7.48 9.07 6.26
CA VAL A 67 -8.89 9.44 6.05
C VAL A 67 -9.70 8.22 5.61
N ASP A 68 -9.09 7.35 4.82
CA ASP A 68 -9.67 6.10 4.35
C ASP A 68 -9.34 4.96 5.33
N PRO A 69 -10.10 3.85 5.35
CA PRO A 69 -9.75 2.67 6.14
C PRO A 69 -8.33 2.19 5.82
N SER A 70 -7.54 1.89 6.85
CA SER A 70 -6.14 1.43 6.68
C SER A 70 -6.05 0.06 6.03
N THR A 71 -7.09 -0.76 6.13
CA THR A 71 -7.20 -2.05 5.45
C THR A 71 -8.42 -2.03 4.56
N GLN A 72 -8.22 -2.35 3.27
CA GLN A 72 -9.29 -2.42 2.29
C GLN A 72 -9.19 -3.70 1.48
N THR A 73 -10.36 -4.20 1.09
CA THR A 73 -10.51 -5.37 0.21
C THR A 73 -10.73 -4.89 -1.23
N LEU A 74 -9.87 -5.34 -2.14
CA LEU A 74 -9.87 -5.01 -3.55
C LEU A 74 -10.52 -6.16 -4.33
N ALA A 75 -11.74 -5.92 -4.80
CA ALA A 75 -12.42 -6.82 -5.72
C ALA A 75 -11.66 -6.97 -7.05
N PRO A 76 -11.94 -8.03 -7.85
CA PRO A 76 -11.28 -8.26 -9.12
C PRO A 76 -11.41 -7.06 -10.08
N ASN A 77 -10.33 -6.75 -10.81
CA ASN A 77 -10.25 -5.62 -11.74
C ASN A 77 -10.67 -4.25 -11.16
N ARG A 78 -10.39 -3.99 -9.87
CA ARG A 78 -10.71 -2.72 -9.20
C ARG A 78 -9.47 -2.02 -8.65
N ARG A 79 -9.62 -0.71 -8.42
CA ARG A 79 -8.66 0.10 -7.68
C ARG A 79 -9.30 0.70 -6.43
N VAL A 80 -8.46 0.94 -5.42
CA VAL A 80 -8.80 1.70 -4.22
C VAL A 80 -7.70 2.71 -3.94
N THR A 81 -8.07 3.80 -3.28
CA THR A 81 -7.17 4.85 -2.84
C THR A 81 -7.10 4.84 -1.32
N PHE A 82 -5.88 5.02 -0.78
CA PHE A 82 -5.65 5.33 0.62
C PHE A 82 -5.06 6.72 0.71
N ARG A 83 -5.64 7.60 1.53
CA ARG A 83 -5.16 8.96 1.71
C ARG A 83 -4.92 9.27 3.18
N SER A 84 -3.79 9.92 3.47
CA SER A 84 -3.53 10.49 4.79
C SER A 84 -4.48 11.64 5.12
N ALA A 85 -4.64 11.97 6.39
CA ALA A 85 -5.07 13.32 6.76
C ALA A 85 -4.05 14.36 6.26
N ALA A 86 -4.40 15.64 6.32
CA ALA A 86 -3.46 16.71 6.01
C ALA A 86 -2.19 16.56 6.87
N LEU A 87 -1.03 16.53 6.22
CA LEU A 87 0.24 16.36 6.90
C LEU A 87 0.52 17.57 7.81
N PRO A 88 0.81 17.35 9.11
CA PRO A 88 1.21 18.43 10.00
C PRO A 88 2.39 19.24 9.43
N PRO A 89 2.48 20.56 9.70
CA PRO A 89 3.56 21.39 9.16
C PRO A 89 4.98 20.91 9.52
N GLY A 90 5.13 20.22 10.65
CA GLY A 90 6.42 19.69 11.12
C GLY A 90 6.89 18.40 10.43
N VAL A 91 6.03 17.74 9.64
CA VAL A 91 6.43 16.52 8.93
C VAL A 91 7.32 16.90 7.75
N PHE A 92 8.57 16.44 7.76
CA PHE A 92 9.55 16.63 6.68
C PHE A 92 10.17 15.32 6.18
N ALA A 93 9.94 14.20 6.88
CA ALA A 93 10.40 12.87 6.51
C ALA A 93 9.27 11.87 6.78
N TYR A 94 8.93 11.04 5.80
CA TYR A 94 7.83 10.08 5.93
C TYR A 94 8.15 8.74 5.25
N GLU A 95 7.47 7.69 5.68
CA GLU A 95 7.54 6.35 5.09
C GLU A 95 6.12 5.85 4.87
N VAL A 96 5.89 5.15 3.75
CA VAL A 96 4.65 4.42 3.53
C VAL A 96 4.97 2.92 3.48
N ARG A 97 4.23 2.14 4.28
CA ARG A 97 4.29 0.69 4.28
C ARG A 97 3.00 0.12 3.72
N ILE A 98 3.14 -0.88 2.87
CA ILE A 98 2.04 -1.55 2.18
C ILE A 98 2.17 -3.03 2.49
N ILE A 99 1.15 -3.59 3.14
CA ILE A 99 1.08 -5.00 3.50
C ILE A 99 0.03 -5.65 2.61
N ARG A 100 0.42 -6.71 1.91
CA ARG A 100 -0.44 -7.42 0.95
C ARG A 100 -0.02 -8.87 0.83
N SER A 101 -0.86 -9.72 0.23
CA SER A 101 -0.43 -11.07 -0.13
C SER A 101 0.73 -11.00 -1.14
N LYS A 102 1.63 -11.99 -1.12
CA LYS A 102 2.79 -12.07 -2.03
C LYS A 102 2.44 -12.27 -3.52
N ASP A 103 1.16 -12.34 -3.82
CA ASP A 103 0.64 -12.57 -5.16
C ASP A 103 0.93 -11.32 -6.00
N ARG A 104 1.39 -11.52 -7.24
CA ARG A 104 1.95 -10.41 -8.05
C ARG A 104 0.88 -9.54 -8.72
N ASP A 105 -0.40 -9.82 -8.46
CA ASP A 105 -1.54 -9.26 -9.17
C ASP A 105 -2.09 -7.98 -8.50
N VAL A 106 -1.43 -7.54 -7.43
CA VAL A 106 -1.62 -6.21 -6.85
C VAL A 106 -0.49 -5.28 -7.28
N VAL A 107 -0.84 -4.17 -7.92
CA VAL A 107 0.06 -3.07 -8.26
C VAL A 107 -0.18 -1.91 -7.29
N THR A 108 0.88 -1.38 -6.67
CA THR A 108 0.76 -0.28 -5.71
C THR A 108 1.74 0.83 -5.99
N ASN A 109 1.24 2.06 -6.09
CA ASN A 109 2.05 3.26 -6.29
C ASN A 109 1.78 4.27 -5.17
N VAL A 110 2.83 4.96 -4.74
CA VAL A 110 2.76 5.99 -3.68
C VAL A 110 3.03 7.35 -4.30
N PHE A 111 2.19 8.35 -3.99
CA PHE A 111 2.28 9.72 -4.51
C PHE A 111 2.15 10.74 -3.38
N GLY A 112 2.89 11.85 -3.48
CA GLY A 112 2.64 13.07 -2.72
C GLY A 112 1.74 14.04 -3.49
N LEU A 113 0.66 14.53 -2.86
CA LEU A 113 -0.27 15.49 -3.46
C LEU A 113 -0.08 16.90 -2.91
N SER A 114 -0.10 17.92 -3.78
CA SER A 114 0.05 19.33 -3.39
C SER A 114 -1.24 20.10 -3.14
N ALA A 115 -2.39 19.52 -3.49
CA ALA A 115 -3.72 20.04 -3.23
C ALA A 115 -4.74 18.88 -3.32
N ILE A 116 -6.00 19.15 -2.95
CA ILE A 116 -7.11 18.18 -3.14
C ILE A 116 -7.34 17.88 -4.63
N VAL A 117 -7.01 18.84 -5.51
CA VAL A 117 -7.07 18.65 -6.97
C VAL A 117 -5.85 17.82 -7.40
N PHE A 118 -6.11 16.67 -8.03
CA PHE A 118 -5.21 15.56 -8.33
C PHE A 118 -4.04 15.90 -9.28
N ASN A 119 -3.13 16.79 -8.86
CA ASN A 119 -1.87 17.03 -9.55
C ASN A 119 -0.76 16.29 -8.77
N PRO A 120 -0.48 15.01 -9.08
CA PRO A 120 0.68 14.33 -8.52
C PRO A 120 1.94 15.10 -8.91
N GLN A 121 2.86 15.29 -7.95
CA GLN A 121 4.09 16.03 -8.23
C GLN A 121 5.12 15.11 -8.89
N GLU A 122 5.64 15.51 -10.06
CA GLU A 122 6.77 14.84 -10.69
C GLU A 122 7.97 14.81 -9.73
N GLY A 123 8.51 13.63 -9.44
CA GLY A 123 9.60 13.43 -8.46
C GLY A 123 9.18 13.15 -7.00
N ASN A 124 7.89 13.19 -6.64
CA ASN A 124 7.36 12.73 -5.33
C ASN A 124 6.55 11.44 -5.45
N ASN A 125 6.94 10.59 -6.38
CA ASN A 125 6.27 9.33 -6.65
C ASN A 125 7.27 8.21 -6.35
N VAL A 126 6.81 7.20 -5.63
CA VAL A 126 7.55 5.94 -5.48
C VAL A 126 6.72 4.87 -6.17
N LEU A 127 7.25 4.38 -7.27
CA LEU A 127 6.59 3.36 -8.06
C LEU A 127 6.78 2.01 -7.40
N GLN A 128 5.93 1.04 -7.72
CA GLN A 128 6.00 -0.29 -7.12
C GLN A 128 7.40 -0.92 -7.19
N HIS A 129 8.15 -0.71 -8.29
CA HIS A 129 9.48 -1.29 -8.47
C HIS A 129 10.55 -0.67 -7.55
N ASP A 130 10.28 0.49 -6.96
CA ASP A 130 11.17 1.17 -6.02
C ASP A 130 10.92 0.76 -4.56
N LEU A 131 9.87 -0.02 -4.29
CA LEU A 131 9.51 -0.42 -2.91
C LEU A 131 10.45 -1.51 -2.38
N ALA A 132 11.04 -1.26 -1.21
CA ALA A 132 11.87 -2.21 -0.49
C ALA A 132 11.01 -3.24 0.27
N LYS A 133 11.35 -4.52 0.16
CA LYS A 133 10.72 -5.59 0.96
C LYS A 133 11.28 -5.55 2.38
N LEU A 134 10.39 -5.46 3.38
CA LEU A 134 10.75 -5.55 4.79
C LEU A 134 10.55 -6.97 5.32
N ALA A 135 11.46 -7.42 6.19
CA ALA A 135 11.33 -8.64 6.97
C ALA A 135 11.19 -8.27 8.45
N LEU A 136 9.97 -7.91 8.86
CA LEU A 136 9.66 -7.61 10.26
C LEU A 136 9.48 -8.94 11.02
N LYS A 137 10.15 -9.09 12.16
CA LYS A 137 10.06 -10.25 13.06
C LYS A 137 9.18 -9.91 14.26
#